data_AF-A0ABD0Q510-F1
#
_entry.id   AF-A0ABD0Q510-F1
#
_cell.length_a   1.000
_cell.length_b   1.000
_cell.length_c   1.000
_cell.angle_alpha   90.00
_cell.angle_beta   90.00
_cell.angle_gamma   90.00
#
_symmetry.space_group_name_H-M   'P 1'
#
loop_
_entity.id
_entity.type
_entity.pdbx_description
1 polymer ?
#
loop_
_entity_poly.entity_id
_entity_poly.type
_entity_poly.pdbx_seq_one_letter_code
_entity_poly.pdbx_strand_id
1 'polypeptide(L)' 'QVCKKILSRLFRVFVHVYIHHFDMICSMGAEAHINTCYKHYYYFISEFSLIDHSELEPL' A
#
# COMPACT_ATOMS: atom_id res chain seq x y z
N GLN A 1 -11.27 10.94 -12.00
CA GLN A 1 -11.55 9.49 -12.06
C GLN A 1 -11.72 8.95 -10.64
N VAL A 2 -12.76 8.14 -10.39
CA VAL A 2 -13.08 7.59 -9.05
C VAL A 2 -12.01 6.60 -8.58
N CYS A 3 -11.54 5.71 -9.45
CA CYS A 3 -10.57 4.66 -9.10
C CYS A 3 -9.23 5.21 -8.57
N LYS A 4 -8.67 6.25 -9.22
CA LYS A 4 -7.42 6.88 -8.76
C LYS A 4 -7.52 7.35 -7.31
N LYS A 5 -8.59 8.07 -6.95
CA LYS A 5 -8.82 8.55 -5.58
C LYS A 5 -8.97 7.42 -4.56
N ILE A 6 -9.60 6.30 -4.95
CA ILE A 6 -9.75 5.14 -4.07
C ILE A 6 -8.37 4.53 -3.79
N LEU A 7 -7.58 4.32 -4.85
CA LEU A 7 -6.27 3.70 -4.75
C LEU A 7 -5.29 4.60 -3.97
N SER A 8 -5.23 5.92 -4.24
CA SER A 8 -4.40 6.85 -3.46
C SER A 8 -4.74 6.85 -1.97
N ARG A 9 -6.01 6.68 -1.60
CA ARG A 9 -6.41 6.53 -0.18
C ARG A 9 -5.99 5.19 0.40
N LEU A 10 -6.10 4.11 -0.38
CA LEU A 10 -5.66 2.78 0.04
C LEU A 10 -4.14 2.72 0.25
N PHE A 11 -3.35 3.43 -0.56
CA PHE A 11 -1.90 3.56 -0.33
C PHE A 11 -1.57 4.07 1.08
N ARG A 12 -2.29 5.08 1.56
CA ARG A 12 -2.10 5.62 2.93
C ARG A 12 -2.39 4.58 4.02
N VAL A 13 -3.30 3.65 3.77
CA VAL A 13 -3.56 2.52 4.69
C VAL A 13 -2.35 1.60 4.75
N PHE A 14 -1.75 1.25 3.60
CA PHE A 14 -0.51 0.47 3.59
C PHE A 14 0.61 1.18 4.37
N VAL A 15 0.84 2.47 4.09
CA VAL A 15 1.85 3.27 4.82
C VAL A 15 1.59 3.24 6.33
N HIS A 16 0.34 3.46 6.77
CA HIS A 16 -0.02 3.43 8.18
C HIS A 16 0.23 2.05 8.83
N VAL A 17 -0.12 0.96 8.13
CA VAL A 17 0.12 -0.41 8.60
C VAL A 17 1.63 -0.68 8.72
N TYR A 18 2.43 -0.29 7.73
CA TYR A 18 3.89 -0.49 7.76
C TYR A 18 4.61 0.35 8.81
N ILE A 19 4.18 1.59 9.05
CA ILE A 19 4.85 2.48 10.01
C ILE A 19 4.43 2.18 11.46
N HIS A 20 3.14 1.97 11.70
CA HIS A 20 2.61 1.95 13.07
C HIS A 20 2.21 0.56 13.58
N HIS A 21 1.94 -0.40 12.70
CA HIS A 21 1.38 -1.70 13.09
C HIS A 21 2.23 -2.89 12.65
N PHE A 22 3.38 -2.66 12.03
CA PHE A 22 4.16 -3.74 11.44
C PHE A 22 4.66 -4.74 12.47
N ASP A 23 5.06 -4.30 13.67
CA ASP A 23 5.46 -5.19 14.76
C ASP A 23 4.32 -6.14 15.18
N MET A 24 3.08 -5.64 15.22
CA MET A 24 1.91 -6.47 15.50
C MET A 24 1.68 -7.49 14.37
N ILE A 25 1.81 -7.08 13.11
CA ILE A 25 1.69 -7.98 11.95
C ILE A 25 2.74 -9.10 12.01
N CYS A 26 3.99 -8.77 12.35
CA CYS A 26 5.07 -9.74 12.54
C CYS A 26 4.80 -10.68 13.72
N SER A 27 4.26 -10.16 14.83
CA SER A 27 3.90 -10.99 16.00
C SER A 27 2.84 -12.05 15.67
N MET A 28 2.04 -11.80 14.64
CA MET A 28 1.01 -12.71 14.13
C MET A 28 1.51 -13.64 13.02
N GLY A 29 2.76 -13.49 12.54
CA GLY A 29 3.28 -14.23 11.38
C GLY A 29 2.58 -13.87 10.06
N ALA A 30 2.02 -12.67 9.96
CA ALA A 30 1.20 -12.24 8.83
C ALA A 30 1.95 -11.33 7.83
N GLU A 31 3.25 -11.09 8.04
CA GLU A 31 4.09 -10.21 7.22
C GLU A 31 4.15 -10.62 5.74
N ALA A 32 4.17 -11.92 5.46
CA ALA A 32 4.17 -12.42 4.08
C ALA A 32 2.87 -12.03 3.33
N HIS A 33 1.74 -11.99 4.04
CA HIS A 33 0.45 -11.65 3.46
C HIS A 33 0.38 -10.17 3.11
N ILE A 34 0.78 -9.28 4.04
CA ILE A 34 0.76 -7.84 3.78
C ILE A 34 1.76 -7.46 2.69
N ASN A 35 2.95 -8.07 2.69
CA ASN A 35 3.98 -7.84 1.66
C ASN A 35 3.51 -8.28 0.28
N THR A 36 2.88 -9.45 0.17
CA THR A 36 2.33 -9.94 -1.10
C THR A 36 1.21 -9.03 -1.60
N CYS A 37 0.30 -8.63 -0.70
CA CYS A 37 -0.81 -7.74 -1.02
C CYS A 37 -0.31 -6.38 -1.50
N TYR A 38 0.63 -5.77 -0.78
CA TYR A 38 1.23 -4.48 -1.16
C TYR A 38 2.00 -4.57 -2.47
N LYS A 39 2.78 -5.63 -2.70
CA LYS A 39 3.53 -5.83 -3.94
C LYS A 39 2.60 -5.94 -5.16
N HIS A 40 1.52 -6.70 -5.04
CA HIS A 40 0.51 -6.80 -6.10
C HIS A 40 -0.15 -5.45 -6.34
N TYR A 41 -0.59 -4.77 -5.27
CA TYR A 41 -1.15 -3.43 -5.34
C TYR A 41 -0.21 -2.45 -6.07
N TYR A 42 1.07 -2.41 -5.67
CA TYR A 42 2.07 -1.52 -6.25
C TYR A 42 2.28 -1.75 -7.75
N TYR A 43 2.44 -3.01 -8.18
CA TYR A 43 2.57 -3.30 -9.60
C TYR A 43 1.31 -2.97 -10.38
N PHE A 44 0.12 -3.20 -9.82
CA PHE A 44 -1.13 -2.87 -10.48
C PHE A 44 -1.28 -1.36 -10.69
N ILE A 45 -1.06 -0.55 -9.66
CA ILE A 45 -1.19 0.91 -9.79
C ILE A 45 -0.13 1.49 -10.73
N SER A 46 1.07 0.90 -10.77
CA SER A 46 2.17 1.33 -11.63
C SER A 46 1.89 1.00 -13.10
N GLU A 47 1.48 -0.23 -13.40
CA GLU A 47 1.18 -0.69 -14.76
C GLU A 47 0.10 0.17 -15.42
N PHE A 48 -0.93 0.53 -14.67
CA PHE A 48 -2.08 1.30 -15.18
C PHE A 48 -1.98 2.81 -14.91
N SER A 49 -0.84 3.31 -14.40
CA SER A 49 -0.63 4.74 -14.07
C SER A 49 -1.79 5.34 -13.26
N LEU A 50 -2.23 4.60 -12.23
CA LEU A 50 -3.42 4.93 -11.44
C LEU A 50 -3.12 5.90 -10.29
N ILE A 51 -1.85 6.10 -9.96
CA ILE A 51 -1.36 7.01 -8.92
C ILE A 51 -0.08 7.68 -9.45
N ASP A 52 0.08 8.97 -9.18
CA ASP A 52 1.31 9.70 -9.50
C ASP A 52 2.43 9.31 -8.53
N HIS A 53 3.66 9.17 -9.02
CA HIS A 53 4.79 8.74 -8.19
C HIS A 53 5.05 9.65 -6.98
N SER A 54 4.70 10.94 -7.06
CA SER A 54 4.78 11.87 -5.93
C SER A 54 3.81 11.54 -4.79
N GLU A 55 2.70 10.84 -5.07
CA GLU A 55 1.78 10.36 -4.03
C GLU A 55 2.23 9.06 -3.37
N LEU A 56 3.29 8.41 -3.90
CA LEU A 56 3.90 7.20 -3.34
C LEU A 56 5.04 7.48 -2.36
N GLU A 57 5.38 8.76 -2.16
CA GLU A 57 6.30 9.16 -1.11
C GLU A 57 5.62 8.98 0.27
N PRO A 58 6.32 8.44 1.28
CA PRO A 58 5.80 8.41 2.64
C PRO A 58 5.44 9.84 3.08
N LEU A 59 4.18 10.05 3.49
CA LEU A 59 3.70 11.32 4.06
C LEU A 59 4.28 11.60 5.45
#